data_AF-A0A542YSB7-F1
#
_entry.id   AF-A0A542YSB7-F1
#
_cell.length_a   1.000
_cell.length_b   1.000
_cell.length_c   1.000
_cell.angle_alpha   90.00
_cell.angle_beta   90.00
_cell.angle_gamma   90.00
#
_symmetry.space_group_name_H-M   'P 1'
#
loop_
_entity.id
_entity.type
_entity.pdbx_description
1 polymer ?
#
loop_
_entity_poly.entity_id
_entity_poly.type
_entity_poly.pdbx_seq_one_letter_code
_entity_poly.pdbx_strand_id
1 'polypeptide(L)' 'MTENARPSTGDPVVDEAMAEFDEHAGGSLQDRVAAATEAHRRLQQRLADPGTGG' A
#
# COMPACT_ATOMS: atom_id res chain seq x y z
N MET A 1 21.27 -12.22 -1.10
CA MET A 1 20.22 -11.33 -1.64
C MET A 1 19.71 -10.56 -0.44
N THR A 2 20.08 -9.30 -0.28
CA THR A 2 19.53 -8.48 0.81
C THR A 2 18.06 -8.27 0.49
N GLU A 3 17.20 -8.97 1.23
CA GLU A 3 15.77 -8.67 1.33
C GLU A 3 15.67 -7.20 1.74
N ASN A 4 15.47 -6.34 0.75
CA ASN A 4 15.28 -4.91 0.97
C ASN A 4 13.83 -4.75 1.42
N ALA A 5 13.56 -5.12 2.67
CA ALA A 5 12.26 -4.91 3.28
C ALA A 5 11.88 -3.44 3.08
N ARG A 6 10.67 -3.20 2.54
CA ARG A 6 10.20 -1.86 2.22
C ARG A 6 10.31 -0.99 3.48
N PRO A 7 10.87 0.23 3.40
CA PRO A 7 10.91 1.12 4.55
C PRO A 7 9.49 1.43 5.03
N SER A 8 9.26 1.31 6.33
CA SER A 8 8.00 1.69 6.97
C SER A 8 7.82 3.20 6.91
N THR A 9 6.60 3.64 6.64
CA THR A 9 6.20 5.04 6.58
C THR A 9 5.76 5.57 7.95
N GLY A 10 5.57 4.69 8.94
CA GLY A 10 5.04 5.02 10.26
C GLY A 10 3.52 5.25 10.28
N ASP A 11 2.86 5.18 9.13
CA ASP A 11 1.41 5.22 9.01
C ASP A 11 0.90 3.79 8.75
N PRO A 12 0.16 3.18 9.69
CA PRO A 12 -0.31 1.79 9.55
C PRO A 12 -1.14 1.55 8.30
N VAL A 13 -1.94 2.54 7.87
CA VAL A 13 -2.81 2.42 6.69
C VAL A 13 -1.98 2.41 5.41
N VAL A 14 -0.94 3.26 5.36
CA VAL A 14 -0.02 3.29 4.21
C VAL A 14 0.82 2.03 4.16
N ASP A 15 1.35 1.59 5.30
CA ASP A 15 2.19 0.39 5.38
C ASP A 15 1.40 -0.88 5.01
N GLU A 16 0.16 -1.02 5.46
CA GLU A 16 -0.73 -2.14 5.09
C GLU A 16 -1.08 -2.14 3.60
N ALA A 17 -1.48 -0.99 3.04
CA ALA A 17 -1.80 -0.89 1.62
C ALA A 17 -0.59 -1.24 0.72
N MET A 18 0.61 -0.91 1.17
CA MET A 18 1.85 -1.21 0.48
C MET A 18 2.24 -2.68 0.62
N ALA A 19 2.05 -3.30 1.79
CA ALA A 19 2.28 -4.72 1.99
C ALA A 19 1.38 -5.58 1.09
N GLU A 20 0.08 -5.29 1.04
CA GLU A 20 -0.87 -5.99 0.16
C GLU A 20 -0.49 -5.85 -1.33
N PHE A 21 -0.05 -4.67 -1.76
CA PHE A 21 0.41 -4.48 -3.13
C PHE A 21 1.61 -5.38 -3.47
N ASP A 22 2.56 -5.53 -2.54
CA ASP A 22 3.74 -6.37 -2.73
C ASP A 22 3.40 -7.86 -2.78
N GLU A 23 2.44 -8.32 -1.98
CA GLU A 23 1.96 -9.71 -2.01
C GLU A 23 1.41 -10.09 -3.40
N HIS A 24 0.76 -9.15 -4.08
CA HIS A 24 0.21 -9.36 -5.42
C HIS A 24 1.19 -9.04 -6.56
N ALA A 25 2.37 -8.49 -6.27
CA ALA A 25 3.35 -8.11 -7.29
C ALA A 25 3.88 -9.31 -8.11
N GLY A 26 3.88 -10.51 -7.53
CA GLY A 26 4.22 -11.76 -8.20
C GLY A 26 3.08 -12.39 -9.02
N GLY A 27 1.85 -11.91 -8.86
CA GLY A 27 0.63 -12.48 -9.46
C GLY A 27 0.45 -12.17 -10.94
N SER A 28 -0.74 -12.46 -11.47
CA SER A 28 -1.11 -12.13 -12.86
C SER A 28 -1.20 -10.61 -13.07
N LEU A 29 -1.23 -10.15 -14.33
CA LEU A 29 -1.43 -8.72 -14.63
C LEU A 29 -2.73 -8.20 -14.01
N GLN A 30 -3.79 -9.00 -14.02
CA GLN A 30 -5.08 -8.62 -13.45
C GLN A 30 -4.99 -8.44 -11.93
N ASP A 31 -4.29 -9.32 -11.23
CA ASP A 31 -4.11 -9.24 -9.78
C ASP A 31 -3.30 -8.00 -9.40
N ARG A 32 -2.24 -7.70 -10.16
CA ARG A 32 -1.43 -6.50 -9.95
C ARG A 32 -2.22 -5.21 -10.15
N VAL A 33 -3.08 -5.16 -11.18
CA VAL A 33 -3.93 -3.99 -11.44
C VAL A 33 -4.98 -3.83 -10.34
N ALA A 34 -5.59 -4.92 -9.88
CA ALA A 34 -6.54 -4.89 -8.78
C ALA A 34 -5.89 -4.38 -7.49
N ALA A 35 -4.71 -4.93 -7.14
CA ALA A 35 -3.96 -4.52 -5.96
C ALA A 35 -3.48 -3.07 -6.04
N ALA A 36 -2.99 -2.62 -7.21
CA ALA A 36 -2.60 -1.22 -7.43
C ALA A 36 -3.79 -0.25 -7.27
N THR A 37 -4.95 -0.65 -7.78
CA THR A 37 -6.17 0.18 -7.72
C THR A 37 -6.66 0.34 -6.29
N GLU A 38 -6.66 -0.75 -5.51
CA GLU A 38 -7.08 -0.72 -4.11
C GLU A 38 -6.08 0.05 -3.25
N ALA A 39 -4.78 -0.18 -3.42
CA ALA A 39 -3.75 0.60 -2.74
C ALA A 39 -3.89 2.10 -3.07
N HIS A 40 -4.07 2.47 -4.34
CA HIS A 40 -4.30 3.86 -4.73
C HIS A 40 -5.52 4.47 -4.04
N ARG A 41 -6.65 3.74 -4.01
CA ARG A 41 -7.86 4.20 -3.35
C ARG A 41 -7.65 4.47 -1.86
N ARG A 42 -7.03 3.54 -1.13
CA ARG A 42 -6.79 3.68 0.31
C ARG A 42 -5.86 4.85 0.61
N LEU A 43 -4.79 5.01 -0.17
CA LEU A 43 -3.86 6.14 -0.03
C LEU A 43 -4.55 7.48 -0.32
N GLN A 44 -5.41 7.55 -1.34
CA GLN A 44 -6.19 8.76 -1.63
C GLN A 44 -7.19 9.08 -0.51
N GLN A 45 -7.85 8.07 0.07
CA GLN A 45 -8.72 8.26 1.23
C GLN A 45 -7.94 8.77 2.44
N ARG A 46 -6.75 8.22 2.71
CA ARG A 46 -5.88 8.66 3.81
C ARG A 46 -5.36 10.09 3.63
N LEU A 47 -5.09 10.50 2.39
CA LEU A 47 -4.70 11.88 2.07
C LEU A 47 -5.89 12.85 2.20
N ALA A 48 -7.09 12.41 1.81
CA ALA A 48 -8.31 13.21 1.88
C ALA A 48 -8.85 13.33 3.32
N ASP A 49 -8.66 12.30 4.14
CA ASP A 49 -8.92 12.29 5.56
C ASP A 49 -7.61 12.03 6.33
N PRO A 50 -6.78 13.07 6.50
CA PRO A 50 -5.55 12.96 7.25
C PRO A 50 -5.79 12.66 8.73
N GLY A 51 -7.04 12.53 9.19
CA GLY A 51 -7.42 12.08 10.54
C GLY A 51 -6.68 12.88 11.58
N THR A 52 -7.22 14.04 11.98
CA THR A 52 -6.81 14.91 13.09
C THR A 52 -5.75 14.27 14.01
N GLY A 53 -4.48 14.31 13.58
CA GLY A 53 -3.34 13.88 14.36
C GLY A 53 -2.86 15.07 15.17
N GLY A 54 -3.61 15.38 16.23
CA GLY A 54 -3.30 16.41 17.22
C GLY A 54 -3.75 15.93 18.59
#